data_AF-Q2JEM1-F1
#
_entry.id   AF-Q2JEM1-F1
#
_cell.length_a   1.000
_cell.length_b   1.000
_cell.length_c   1.000
_cell.angle_alpha   90.00
_cell.angle_beta   90.00
_cell.angle_gamma   90.00
#
_symmetry.space_group_name_H-M   'P 1'
#
loop_
_entity.id
_entity.type
_entity.pdbx_description
1 polymer ?
#
loop_
_entity_poly.entity_id
_entity_poly.type
_entity_poly.pdbx_seq_one_letter_code
_entity_poly.pdbx_strand_id
1 'polypeptide(L)'
;MGEEKDAVVAVETVLAAATVGSVKVRLRSYFSSHYLYSAQFFSSEAGRIEVAARERGESPLFDPRHRAFVISSITASCAFLEAMVNELLEDIADGFADGVFSDYVSPLPDNTKRVIAVFWRKEKAGRVETVLEKSDVLTKLDMILATAGLPRIDTSRRPWQEVDLVIKIRNALTHYKPQSLGDDDVHYLTKKLQGGDRFQLNPLVSSGNPYFPDKALGHGCADWAWRSCKQLADEFSDALGIMPNYRRAVLSPESLSPDASRLLP
;
A
#
# COMPACT_ATOMS: atom_id res chain seq x y z
N MET A 1 85.83 11.95 30.53
CA MET A 1 85.61 13.23 29.84
C MET A 1 84.88 12.90 28.57
N GLY A 2 83.56 12.77 28.67
CA GLY A 2 82.69 12.27 27.61
C GLY A 2 82.08 13.44 26.85
N GLU A 3 82.24 13.44 25.54
CA GLU A 3 81.53 14.35 24.64
C GLU A 3 80.15 13.76 24.33
N GLU A 4 79.15 14.50 24.77
CA GLU A 4 77.73 14.34 24.49
C GLU A 4 77.50 14.73 23.02
N LYS A 5 77.13 13.76 22.17
CA LYS A 5 76.66 14.04 20.81
C LYS A 5 75.15 14.19 20.87
N ASP A 6 74.69 15.42 20.67
CA ASP A 6 73.29 15.75 20.45
C ASP A 6 72.71 14.93 19.28
N ALA A 7 71.87 13.95 19.62
CA ALA A 7 71.05 13.25 18.65
C ALA A 7 69.81 14.12 18.36
N VAL A 8 69.88 14.91 17.29
CA VAL A 8 68.70 15.57 16.72
C VAL A 8 67.82 14.48 16.12
N VAL A 9 66.79 14.07 16.86
CA VAL A 9 65.73 13.19 16.36
C VAL A 9 64.89 13.99 15.38
N ALA A 10 65.10 13.75 14.08
CA ALA A 10 64.19 14.20 13.05
C ALA A 10 62.84 13.49 13.27
N VAL A 11 61.86 14.23 13.77
CA VAL A 11 60.47 13.79 13.81
C VAL A 11 59.99 13.77 12.36
N GLU A 12 60.16 12.64 11.68
CA GLU A 12 59.43 12.36 10.45
C GLU A 12 57.95 12.45 10.79
N THR A 13 57.33 13.52 10.30
CA THR A 13 55.90 13.73 10.39
C THR A 13 55.27 12.72 9.44
N VAL A 14 54.96 11.54 9.96
CA VAL A 14 54.11 10.57 9.28
C VAL A 14 52.72 11.17 9.22
N LEU A 15 52.46 11.95 8.17
CA LEU A 15 51.12 12.24 7.68
C LEU A 15 50.56 10.92 7.14
N ALA A 16 50.16 10.04 8.06
CA ALA A 16 49.19 9.01 7.75
C ALA A 16 47.89 9.77 7.45
N ALA A 17 47.67 10.06 6.16
CA ALA A 17 46.38 10.45 5.67
C ALA A 17 45.41 9.33 6.04
N ALA A 18 44.70 9.50 7.16
CA ALA A 18 43.53 8.73 7.46
C ALA A 18 42.60 8.95 6.28
N THR A 19 42.48 7.94 5.42
CA THR A 19 41.38 7.84 4.48
C THR A 19 40.12 7.76 5.34
N VAL A 20 39.54 8.91 5.67
CA VAL A 20 38.19 8.98 6.20
C VAL A 20 37.33 8.44 5.07
N GLY A 21 37.04 7.13 5.13
CA GLY A 21 36.18 6.48 4.16
C GLY A 21 34.89 7.28 4.05
N SER A 22 34.51 7.67 2.84
CA SER A 22 33.27 8.42 2.64
C SER A 22 32.10 7.53 3.12
N VAL A 23 31.46 7.89 4.23
CA VAL A 23 30.26 7.19 4.68
C VAL A 23 29.14 7.51 3.69
N LYS A 24 28.69 6.50 2.94
CA LYS A 24 27.53 6.60 2.06
C LYS A 24 26.27 6.21 2.82
N VAL A 25 25.44 7.19 3.13
CA VAL A 25 24.10 6.97 3.71
C VAL A 25 23.09 6.80 2.57
N ARG A 26 22.30 5.72 2.60
CA ARG A 26 21.15 5.51 1.71
C ARG A 26 19.87 5.60 2.53
N LEU A 27 18.90 6.39 2.06
CA LEU A 27 17.53 6.37 2.59
C LEU A 27 16.61 5.63 1.61
N ARG A 28 15.69 4.81 2.16
CA ARG A 28 14.64 4.15 1.39
C ARG A 28 13.28 4.54 1.96
N SER A 29 12.34 4.88 1.07
CA SER A 29 10.98 5.26 1.42
C SER A 29 10.02 4.11 1.12
N TYR A 30 9.17 3.76 2.09
CA TYR A 30 8.13 2.75 1.95
C TYR A 30 6.76 3.42 1.99
N PHE A 31 5.99 3.28 0.92
CA PHE A 31 4.70 3.96 0.75
C PHE A 31 3.51 3.08 1.12
N SER A 32 3.67 1.76 1.24
CA SER A 32 2.58 0.86 1.63
C SER A 32 1.92 1.30 2.95
N SER A 33 2.70 1.60 3.99
CA SER A 33 2.20 2.11 5.28
C SER A 33 1.42 3.42 5.11
N HIS A 34 1.94 4.35 4.30
CA HIS A 34 1.34 5.67 4.07
C HIS A 34 0.00 5.55 3.34
N TYR A 35 -0.07 4.70 2.31
CA TYR A 35 -1.31 4.44 1.59
C TYR A 35 -2.34 3.72 2.47
N LEU A 36 -1.92 2.74 3.27
CA LEU A 36 -2.82 2.05 4.19
C LEU A 36 -3.44 3.00 5.22
N TYR A 37 -2.62 3.87 5.81
CA TYR A 37 -3.08 4.92 6.72
C TYR A 37 -4.02 5.90 6.00
N SER A 38 -3.63 6.38 4.82
CA SER A 38 -4.43 7.33 4.04
C SER A 38 -5.81 6.75 3.71
N ALA A 39 -5.87 5.48 3.31
CA ALA A 39 -7.11 4.78 3.03
C ALA A 39 -8.06 4.77 4.23
N GLN A 40 -7.55 4.44 5.41
CA GLN A 40 -8.31 4.44 6.66
C GLN A 40 -8.76 5.85 7.06
N PHE A 41 -7.85 6.81 6.99
CA PHE A 41 -8.11 8.21 7.33
C PHE A 41 -9.25 8.77 6.47
N PHE A 42 -9.14 8.66 5.15
CA PHE A 42 -10.18 9.16 4.26
C PHE A 42 -11.51 8.43 4.41
N SER A 43 -11.50 7.12 4.65
CA SER A 43 -12.74 6.39 4.99
C SER A 43 -13.39 6.97 6.25
N SER A 44 -12.59 7.23 7.29
CA SER A 44 -13.07 7.78 8.55
C SER A 44 -13.65 9.18 8.40
N GLU A 45 -13.02 10.07 7.61
CA GLU A 45 -13.56 11.40 7.32
C GLU A 45 -14.88 11.34 6.55
N ALA A 46 -15.01 10.44 5.58
CA ALA A 46 -16.29 10.22 4.89
C ALA A 46 -17.39 9.79 5.89
N GLY A 47 -17.06 8.87 6.81
CA GLY A 47 -17.99 8.41 7.85
C GLY A 47 -18.43 9.53 8.79
N ARG A 48 -17.52 10.44 9.16
CA ARG A 48 -17.88 11.60 10.00
C ARG A 48 -18.87 12.53 9.31
N ILE A 49 -18.73 12.76 8.00
CA ILE A 49 -19.70 13.57 7.25
C ILE A 49 -21.08 12.90 7.23
N GLU A 50 -21.13 11.59 6.96
CA GLU A 50 -22.39 10.84 6.96
C GLU A 50 -23.09 10.84 8.33
N VAL A 51 -22.33 10.63 9.41
CA VAL A 51 -22.85 10.67 10.79
C VAL A 51 -23.38 12.06 11.11
N ALA A 52 -22.61 13.12 10.81
CA ALA A 52 -23.00 14.48 11.13
C ALA A 52 -24.25 14.93 10.36
N ALA A 53 -24.41 14.52 9.10
CA ALA A 53 -25.63 14.78 8.33
C ALA A 53 -26.85 14.08 8.94
N ARG A 54 -26.68 12.81 9.34
CA ARG A 54 -27.75 12.04 10.01
C ARG A 54 -28.16 12.67 11.33
N GLU A 55 -27.21 13.09 12.16
CA GLU A 55 -27.47 13.74 13.46
C GLU A 55 -28.19 15.08 13.32
N ARG A 56 -27.94 15.82 12.25
CA ARG A 56 -28.66 17.06 11.94
C ARG A 56 -30.05 16.84 11.34
N GLY A 57 -30.42 15.58 11.05
CA GLY A 57 -31.68 15.25 10.38
C GLY A 57 -31.77 15.82 8.97
N GLU A 58 -30.62 16.02 8.30
CA GLU A 58 -30.58 16.58 6.96
C GLU A 58 -31.13 15.60 5.93
N SER A 59 -31.91 16.12 4.98
CA SER A 59 -32.27 15.37 3.78
C SER A 59 -31.00 14.95 3.03
N PRO A 60 -31.01 13.77 2.36
CA PRO A 60 -29.86 13.31 1.58
C PRO A 60 -29.39 14.38 0.58
N LEU A 61 -28.19 14.91 0.79
CA LEU A 61 -27.58 15.94 -0.03
C LEU A 61 -26.14 15.56 -0.35
N PHE A 62 -25.79 15.65 -1.63
CA PHE A 62 -24.43 15.40 -2.10
C PHE A 62 -23.42 16.38 -1.47
N ASP A 63 -22.39 15.85 -0.83
CA ASP A 63 -21.24 16.63 -0.32
C ASP A 63 -19.98 16.31 -1.17
N PRO A 64 -19.41 17.31 -1.87
CA PRO A 64 -18.18 17.11 -2.65
C PRO A 64 -16.98 16.62 -1.83
N ARG A 65 -16.87 17.01 -0.56
CA ARG A 65 -15.77 16.59 0.34
C ARG A 65 -15.91 15.12 0.68
N HIS A 66 -17.13 14.68 0.99
CA HIS A 66 -17.44 13.28 1.20
C HIS A 66 -17.05 12.45 -0.02
N ARG A 67 -17.44 12.89 -1.22
CA ARG A 67 -17.07 12.21 -2.46
C ARG A 67 -15.55 12.12 -2.65
N ALA A 68 -14.83 13.21 -2.38
CA ALA A 68 -13.37 13.24 -2.48
C ALA A 68 -12.71 12.27 -1.50
N PHE A 69 -13.23 12.16 -0.28
CA PHE A 69 -12.73 11.21 0.72
C PHE A 69 -12.99 9.76 0.33
N VAL A 70 -14.20 9.42 -0.14
CA VAL A 70 -14.53 8.06 -0.59
C VAL A 70 -13.63 7.62 -1.75
N ILE A 71 -13.47 8.46 -2.78
CA ILE A 71 -12.61 8.17 -3.94
C ILE A 71 -11.15 8.00 -3.51
N SER A 72 -10.66 8.91 -2.67
CA SER A 72 -9.28 8.87 -2.16
C SER A 72 -9.02 7.62 -1.34
N SER A 73 -9.98 7.18 -0.52
CA SER A 73 -9.86 5.96 0.29
C SER A 73 -9.74 4.71 -0.57
N ILE A 74 -10.63 4.55 -1.57
CA ILE A 74 -10.61 3.40 -2.50
C ILE A 74 -9.31 3.38 -3.31
N THR A 75 -8.88 4.54 -3.80
CA THR A 75 -7.65 4.68 -4.59
C THR A 75 -6.42 4.32 -3.75
N ALA A 76 -6.32 4.87 -2.53
CA ALA A 76 -5.24 4.57 -1.60
C ALA A 76 -5.23 3.09 -1.18
N SER A 77 -6.39 2.44 -1.08
CA SER A 77 -6.49 1.00 -0.77
C SER A 77 -5.86 0.13 -1.86
N CYS A 78 -6.05 0.48 -3.13
CA CYS A 78 -5.39 -0.21 -4.25
C CYS A 78 -3.88 0.11 -4.29
N ALA A 79 -3.52 1.39 -4.12
CA ALA A 79 -2.13 1.83 -4.12
C ALA A 79 -1.32 1.18 -2.97
N PHE A 80 -1.96 0.92 -1.82
CA PHE A 80 -1.39 0.16 -0.72
C PHE A 80 -0.95 -1.24 -1.17
N LEU A 81 -1.83 -2.01 -1.81
CA LEU A 81 -1.49 -3.37 -2.27
C LEU A 81 -0.38 -3.34 -3.32
N GLU A 82 -0.45 -2.42 -4.28
CA GLU A 82 0.56 -2.24 -5.31
C GLU A 82 1.91 -1.88 -4.71
N ALA A 83 1.95 -0.93 -3.77
CA ALA A 83 3.18 -0.54 -3.07
C ALA A 83 3.73 -1.68 -2.22
N MET A 84 2.89 -2.38 -1.45
CA MET A 84 3.30 -3.47 -0.57
C MET A 84 4.00 -4.59 -1.36
N VAL A 85 3.41 -5.03 -2.47
CA VAL A 85 4.03 -6.09 -3.28
C VAL A 85 5.30 -5.60 -3.98
N ASN A 86 5.33 -4.35 -4.47
CA ASN A 86 6.51 -3.80 -5.12
C ASN A 86 7.67 -3.61 -4.13
N GLU A 87 7.39 -3.21 -2.90
CA GLU A 87 8.39 -3.09 -1.82
C GLU A 87 9.02 -4.45 -1.50
N LEU A 88 8.21 -5.51 -1.38
CA LEU A 88 8.69 -6.88 -1.19
C LEU A 88 9.61 -7.32 -2.34
N LEU A 89 9.17 -7.10 -3.58
CA LEU A 89 9.92 -7.48 -4.78
C LEU A 89 11.25 -6.71 -4.89
N GLU A 90 11.25 -5.40 -4.62
CA GLU A 90 12.45 -4.58 -4.63
C GLU A 90 13.42 -4.98 -3.53
N ASP A 91 12.96 -5.21 -2.30
CA ASP A 91 13.83 -5.60 -1.18
C ASP A 91 14.46 -6.98 -1.39
N ILE A 92 13.76 -7.91 -2.04
CA ILE A 92 14.33 -9.19 -2.43
C ILE A 92 15.40 -9.00 -3.51
N ALA A 93 15.12 -8.21 -4.55
CA ALA A 93 16.05 -8.03 -5.66
C ALA A 93 17.32 -7.27 -5.24
N ASP A 94 17.17 -6.20 -4.48
CA ASP A 94 18.29 -5.42 -3.94
C ASP A 94 19.11 -6.26 -2.95
N GLY A 95 18.47 -7.15 -2.18
CA GLY A 95 19.17 -8.05 -1.26
C GLY A 95 20.19 -8.97 -1.95
N PHE A 96 19.92 -9.41 -3.19
CA PHE A 96 20.92 -10.14 -3.98
C PHE A 96 22.01 -9.23 -4.57
N ALA A 97 21.70 -7.97 -4.86
CA ALA A 97 22.65 -7.03 -5.44
C ALA A 97 23.64 -6.48 -4.38
N ASP A 98 23.12 -6.15 -3.19
CA ASP A 98 23.89 -5.57 -2.08
C ASP A 98 24.43 -6.63 -1.11
N GLY A 99 23.97 -7.88 -1.19
CA GLY A 99 24.36 -8.98 -0.29
C GLY A 99 23.72 -8.91 1.11
N VAL A 100 22.77 -8.00 1.32
CA VAL A 100 22.08 -7.78 2.60
C VAL A 100 20.58 -7.72 2.36
N PHE A 101 19.84 -8.66 2.92
CA PHE A 101 18.38 -8.69 2.85
C PHE A 101 17.75 -7.85 3.97
N SER A 102 16.57 -7.27 3.70
CA SER A 102 15.76 -6.64 4.73
C SER A 102 15.28 -7.68 5.76
N ASP A 103 15.20 -7.32 7.04
CA ASP A 103 14.84 -8.25 8.12
C ASP A 103 13.53 -8.98 7.85
N TYR A 104 12.52 -8.29 7.31
CA TYR A 104 11.19 -8.89 7.12
C TYR A 104 11.10 -9.87 5.95
N VAL A 105 12.07 -9.86 5.01
CA VAL A 105 12.12 -10.85 3.91
C VAL A 105 13.02 -12.04 4.26
N SER A 106 13.78 -11.95 5.34
CA SER A 106 14.68 -13.01 5.81
C SER A 106 14.02 -14.39 5.97
N PRO A 107 12.76 -14.51 6.46
CA PRO A 107 12.07 -15.80 6.58
C PRO A 107 11.87 -16.57 5.27
N LEU A 108 11.94 -15.90 4.11
CA LEU A 108 11.76 -16.57 2.82
C LEU A 108 12.97 -17.47 2.50
N PRO A 109 12.78 -18.68 1.95
CA PRO A 109 13.88 -19.52 1.49
C PRO A 109 14.74 -18.83 0.42
N ASP A 110 16.05 -19.04 0.43
CA ASP A 110 16.97 -18.39 -0.51
C ASP A 110 16.67 -18.73 -1.97
N ASN A 111 16.19 -19.94 -2.25
CA ASN A 111 15.75 -20.32 -3.58
C ASN A 111 14.52 -19.50 -4.02
N THR A 112 13.54 -19.31 -3.13
CA THR A 112 12.36 -18.48 -3.37
C THR A 112 12.76 -17.04 -3.69
N LYS A 113 13.62 -16.46 -2.83
CA LYS A 113 14.18 -15.12 -3.04
C LYS A 113 14.86 -15.03 -4.41
N ARG A 114 15.69 -16.02 -4.78
CA ARG A 114 16.46 -16.04 -6.03
C ARG A 114 15.54 -16.04 -7.25
N VAL A 115 14.52 -16.88 -7.25
CA VAL A 115 13.57 -16.97 -8.38
C VAL A 115 12.77 -15.67 -8.51
N ILE A 116 12.30 -15.10 -7.40
CA ILE A 116 11.62 -13.80 -7.38
C ILE A 116 12.54 -12.69 -7.95
N ALA A 117 13.80 -12.63 -7.51
CA ALA A 117 14.75 -11.63 -7.99
C ALA A 117 14.99 -11.73 -9.50
N VAL A 118 15.04 -12.96 -10.05
CA VAL A 118 15.16 -13.19 -11.50
C VAL A 118 13.92 -12.69 -12.25
N PHE A 119 12.72 -12.97 -11.74
CA PHE A 119 11.47 -12.52 -12.36
C PHE A 119 11.17 -11.03 -12.16
N TRP A 120 11.81 -10.37 -11.20
CA TRP A 120 11.70 -8.93 -10.99
C TRP A 120 12.75 -8.12 -11.79
N ARG A 121 13.91 -8.73 -12.08
CA ARG A 121 15.15 -8.09 -12.55
C ARG A 121 14.95 -6.99 -13.61
N LYS A 122 15.19 -5.74 -13.20
CA LYS A 122 15.21 -4.55 -14.06
C LYS A 122 16.47 -4.51 -14.92
N GLU A 123 16.35 -4.25 -16.22
CA GLU A 123 17.49 -3.76 -17.00
C GLU A 123 17.26 -2.33 -17.51
N LYS A 124 18.03 -1.38 -16.97
CA LYS A 124 17.92 0.06 -17.25
C LYS A 124 19.14 0.59 -18.03
N ALA A 125 19.18 0.26 -19.32
CA ALA A 125 19.70 1.06 -20.45
C ALA A 125 19.46 0.31 -21.79
N GLY A 126 18.32 -0.38 -21.92
CA GLY A 126 18.04 -1.26 -23.08
C GLY A 126 16.78 -2.14 -22.99
N ARG A 127 16.09 -2.13 -21.84
CA ARG A 127 14.74 -2.66 -21.56
C ARG A 127 14.56 -4.17 -21.72
N VAL A 128 14.73 -4.87 -20.60
CA VAL A 128 13.90 -6.03 -20.28
C VAL A 128 12.91 -5.57 -19.20
N GLU A 129 11.66 -5.33 -19.60
CA GLU A 129 10.54 -5.23 -18.65
C GLU A 129 10.13 -6.65 -18.29
N THR A 130 10.14 -6.97 -17.00
CA THR A 130 9.90 -8.35 -16.56
C THR A 130 8.41 -8.66 -16.45
N VAL A 131 8.09 -9.96 -16.45
CA VAL A 131 6.70 -10.44 -16.34
C VAL A 131 6.03 -9.88 -15.09
N LEU A 132 6.75 -9.82 -13.96
CA LEU A 132 6.20 -9.27 -12.72
C LEU A 132 5.97 -7.77 -12.80
N GLU A 133 6.88 -6.98 -13.37
CA GLU A 133 6.73 -5.51 -13.42
C GLU A 133 5.43 -5.08 -14.13
N LYS A 134 5.05 -5.78 -15.21
CA LYS A 134 3.82 -5.53 -15.98
C LYS A 134 2.56 -6.17 -15.44
N SER A 135 2.70 -7.12 -14.53
CA SER A 135 1.55 -7.86 -13.99
C SER A 135 0.75 -6.98 -13.04
N ASP A 136 -0.56 -7.19 -13.03
CA ASP A 136 -1.42 -6.60 -12.00
C ASP A 136 -1.05 -7.16 -10.62
N VAL A 137 -1.47 -6.44 -9.57
CA VAL A 137 -1.11 -6.78 -8.19
C VAL A 137 -1.56 -8.18 -7.78
N LEU A 138 -2.73 -8.62 -8.23
CA LEU A 138 -3.31 -9.91 -7.89
C LEU A 138 -2.49 -11.05 -8.52
N THR A 139 -2.10 -10.89 -9.78
CA THR A 139 -1.16 -11.79 -10.46
C THR A 139 0.20 -11.84 -9.77
N LYS A 140 0.76 -10.69 -9.33
CA LYS A 140 2.04 -10.65 -8.60
C LYS A 140 1.98 -11.47 -7.31
N LEU A 141 0.94 -11.29 -6.49
CA LEU A 141 0.77 -12.01 -5.23
C LEU A 141 0.73 -13.52 -5.46
N ASP A 142 -0.08 -13.98 -6.42
CA ASP A 142 -0.22 -15.39 -6.74
C ASP A 142 1.08 -16.02 -7.28
N MET A 143 1.82 -15.29 -8.14
CA MET A 143 3.13 -15.74 -8.63
C MET A 143 4.17 -15.86 -7.51
N ILE A 144 4.15 -14.96 -6.52
CA ILE A 144 5.06 -15.03 -5.38
C ILE A 144 4.76 -16.27 -4.52
N LEU A 145 3.48 -16.57 -4.25
CA LEU A 145 3.09 -17.77 -3.51
C LEU A 145 3.51 -19.05 -4.25
N ALA A 146 3.23 -19.11 -5.56
CA ALA A 146 3.64 -20.24 -6.40
C ALA A 146 5.16 -20.44 -6.38
N THR A 147 5.93 -19.35 -6.46
CA THR A 147 7.40 -19.38 -6.39
C THR A 147 7.92 -19.84 -5.02
N ALA A 148 7.19 -19.53 -3.96
CA ALA A 148 7.47 -19.99 -2.61
C ALA A 148 7.09 -21.46 -2.34
N GLY A 149 6.51 -22.16 -3.34
CA GLY A 149 6.01 -23.52 -3.17
C GLY A 149 4.74 -23.58 -2.31
N LEU A 150 4.05 -22.45 -2.13
CA LEU A 150 2.82 -22.34 -1.35
C LEU A 150 1.58 -22.52 -2.26
N PRO A 151 0.43 -22.88 -1.68
CA PRO A 151 -0.82 -22.88 -2.42
C PRO A 151 -1.07 -21.54 -3.11
N ARG A 152 -1.45 -21.62 -4.39
CA ARG A 152 -1.90 -20.46 -5.16
C ARG A 152 -3.15 -19.83 -4.55
N ILE A 153 -3.42 -18.58 -4.91
CA ILE A 153 -4.59 -17.87 -4.39
C ILE A 153 -5.85 -18.55 -4.90
N ASP A 154 -6.69 -18.99 -3.97
CA ASP A 154 -8.01 -19.52 -4.29
C ASP A 154 -8.95 -18.35 -4.66
N THR A 155 -9.19 -18.19 -5.96
CA THR A 155 -10.04 -17.12 -6.51
C THR A 155 -11.52 -17.28 -6.16
N SER A 156 -11.92 -18.44 -5.62
CA SER A 156 -13.27 -18.66 -5.09
C SER A 156 -13.45 -18.08 -3.68
N ARG A 157 -12.35 -17.78 -2.96
CA ARG A 157 -12.41 -17.24 -1.61
C ARG A 157 -12.75 -15.76 -1.59
N ARG A 158 -13.46 -15.37 -0.54
CA ARG A 158 -13.97 -14.02 -0.33
C ARG A 158 -12.88 -12.94 -0.43
N PRO A 159 -11.73 -12.98 0.31
CA PRO A 159 -10.76 -11.88 0.29
C PRO A 159 -10.28 -11.49 -1.11
N TRP A 160 -10.07 -12.47 -1.98
CA TRP A 160 -9.71 -12.23 -3.38
C TRP A 160 -10.82 -11.55 -4.17
N GLN A 161 -12.04 -12.08 -4.09
CA GLN A 161 -13.19 -11.54 -4.81
C GLN A 161 -13.53 -10.12 -4.37
N GLU A 162 -13.38 -9.82 -3.07
CA GLU A 162 -13.58 -8.47 -2.55
C GLU A 162 -12.55 -7.51 -3.17
N VAL A 163 -11.25 -7.84 -3.14
CA VAL A 163 -10.20 -6.97 -3.69
C VAL A 163 -10.29 -6.84 -5.22
N ASP A 164 -10.61 -7.90 -5.95
CA ASP A 164 -10.87 -7.83 -7.40
C ASP A 164 -12.00 -6.84 -7.72
N LEU A 165 -13.06 -6.82 -6.90
CA LEU A 165 -14.12 -5.82 -7.03
C LEU A 165 -13.65 -4.40 -6.67
N VAL A 166 -12.85 -4.24 -5.61
CA VAL A 166 -12.25 -2.94 -5.24
C VAL A 166 -11.40 -2.38 -6.38
N ILE A 167 -10.56 -3.21 -7.01
CA ILE A 167 -9.75 -2.81 -8.17
C ILE A 167 -10.65 -2.40 -9.34
N LYS A 168 -11.73 -3.13 -9.61
CA LYS A 168 -12.70 -2.76 -10.65
C LYS A 168 -13.40 -1.44 -10.37
N ILE A 169 -13.73 -1.16 -9.11
CA ILE A 169 -14.26 0.15 -8.69
C ILE A 169 -13.22 1.25 -8.93
N ARG A 170 -11.98 1.08 -8.46
CA ARG A 170 -10.89 2.04 -8.71
C ARG A 170 -10.74 2.32 -10.19
N ASN A 171 -10.67 1.27 -11.01
CA ASN A 171 -10.50 1.42 -12.46
C ASN A 171 -11.68 2.17 -13.09
N ALA A 172 -12.91 1.91 -12.66
CA ALA A 172 -14.09 2.64 -13.13
C ALA A 172 -14.04 4.13 -12.73
N LEU A 173 -13.49 4.46 -11.56
CA LEU A 173 -13.33 5.85 -11.11
C LEU A 173 -12.19 6.58 -11.84
N THR A 174 -11.05 5.92 -12.04
CA THR A 174 -9.88 6.52 -12.70
C THR A 174 -10.07 6.66 -14.21
N HIS A 175 -10.69 5.67 -14.85
CA HIS A 175 -10.94 5.66 -16.30
C HIS A 175 -12.40 5.95 -16.63
N TYR A 176 -13.07 6.74 -15.79
CA TYR A 176 -14.49 7.00 -15.91
C TYR A 176 -14.82 7.62 -17.27
N LYS A 177 -15.73 6.97 -18.00
CA LYS A 177 -16.33 7.50 -19.22
C LYS A 177 -17.75 7.91 -18.84
N PRO A 178 -18.10 9.21 -18.89
CA PRO A 178 -19.48 9.63 -18.63
C PRO A 178 -20.46 8.88 -19.53
N GLN A 179 -21.55 8.40 -18.94
CA GLN A 179 -22.62 7.68 -19.63
C GLN A 179 -23.95 8.39 -19.37
N SER A 180 -24.73 8.58 -20.42
CA SER A 180 -26.15 8.88 -20.30
C SER A 180 -26.88 7.55 -20.18
N LEU A 181 -27.38 7.24 -19.00
CA LEU A 181 -28.11 6.00 -18.74
C LEU A 181 -29.61 6.28 -18.92
N GLY A 182 -30.28 5.50 -19.76
CA GLY A 182 -31.75 5.45 -19.83
C GLY A 182 -32.34 4.58 -18.72
N ASP A 183 -33.67 4.47 -18.66
CA ASP A 183 -34.37 3.78 -17.57
C ASP A 183 -33.93 2.31 -17.35
N ASP A 184 -33.53 1.61 -18.42
CA ASP A 184 -33.11 0.20 -18.37
C ASP A 184 -31.58 -0.01 -18.33
N ASP A 185 -30.79 1.06 -18.53
CA ASP A 185 -29.33 0.98 -18.60
C ASP A 185 -28.70 1.19 -17.22
N VAL A 186 -28.02 0.18 -16.70
CA VAL A 186 -27.26 0.29 -15.45
C VAL A 186 -25.77 0.11 -15.68
N HIS A 187 -24.96 0.87 -14.94
CA HIS A 187 -23.52 0.70 -14.93
C HIS A 187 -23.13 -0.76 -14.60
N TYR A 188 -22.14 -1.33 -15.28
CA TYR A 188 -21.80 -2.76 -15.15
C TYR A 188 -21.45 -3.19 -13.71
N LEU A 189 -20.89 -2.28 -12.90
CA LEU A 189 -20.60 -2.53 -11.48
C LEU A 189 -21.85 -2.71 -10.64
N THR A 190 -22.99 -2.16 -11.05
CA THR A 190 -24.28 -2.31 -10.34
C THR A 190 -24.61 -3.79 -10.15
N LYS A 191 -24.52 -4.60 -11.21
CA LYS A 191 -24.80 -6.05 -11.15
C LYS A 191 -23.81 -6.81 -10.26
N LYS A 192 -22.57 -6.34 -10.15
CA LYS A 192 -21.52 -6.98 -9.34
C LYS A 192 -21.61 -6.63 -7.86
N LEU A 193 -22.10 -5.43 -7.55
CA LEU A 193 -22.13 -4.88 -6.19
C LEU A 193 -23.48 -5.05 -5.50
N GLN A 194 -24.60 -4.94 -6.22
CA GLN A 194 -25.95 -5.05 -5.63
C GLN A 194 -26.26 -6.45 -5.05
N GLY A 195 -25.59 -7.49 -5.53
CA GLY A 195 -25.86 -8.87 -5.12
C GLY A 195 -25.24 -9.30 -3.79
N GLY A 196 -24.55 -8.42 -3.06
CA GLY A 196 -23.86 -8.77 -1.82
C GLY A 196 -24.09 -7.77 -0.70
N ASP A 197 -24.34 -8.29 0.50
CA ASP A 197 -24.35 -7.51 1.76
C ASP A 197 -22.90 -7.20 2.20
N ARG A 198 -22.15 -6.52 1.32
CA ARG A 198 -20.71 -6.25 1.49
C ARG A 198 -20.47 -5.00 2.32
N PHE A 199 -21.31 -3.99 2.14
CA PHE A 199 -21.19 -2.70 2.80
C PHE A 199 -22.51 -1.94 2.78
N GLN A 200 -22.63 -0.98 3.72
CA GLN A 200 -23.75 -0.05 3.76
C GLN A 200 -23.67 0.97 2.64
N LEU A 201 -24.82 1.29 2.04
CA LEU A 201 -24.95 2.26 0.97
C LEU A 201 -24.80 3.71 1.49
N ASN A 202 -24.42 4.60 0.58
CA ASN A 202 -24.28 6.02 0.84
C ASN A 202 -25.62 6.64 1.30
N PRO A 203 -25.71 7.17 2.54
CA PRO A 203 -26.93 7.78 3.05
C PRO A 203 -27.17 9.20 2.51
N LEU A 204 -26.17 9.82 1.87
CA LEU A 204 -26.22 11.20 1.38
C LEU A 204 -26.86 11.34 -0.01
N VAL A 205 -27.45 10.26 -0.53
CA VAL A 205 -28.13 10.26 -1.83
C VAL A 205 -29.55 9.72 -1.70
N SER A 206 -30.48 10.28 -2.48
CA SER A 206 -31.87 9.86 -2.51
C SER A 206 -32.07 8.52 -3.23
N SER A 207 -33.24 7.90 -3.03
CA SER A 207 -33.63 6.63 -3.65
C SER A 207 -33.71 6.67 -5.19
N GLY A 208 -33.85 7.86 -5.79
CA GLY A 208 -33.87 8.04 -7.25
C GLY A 208 -32.50 7.98 -7.92
N ASN A 209 -31.40 8.08 -7.16
CA ASN A 209 -30.05 8.05 -7.74
C ASN A 209 -29.66 6.64 -8.23
N PRO A 210 -28.79 6.55 -9.26
CA PRO A 210 -28.26 5.27 -9.72
C PRO A 210 -27.48 4.56 -8.60
N TYR A 211 -27.41 3.23 -8.68
CA TYR A 211 -26.65 2.47 -7.69
C TYR A 211 -25.16 2.82 -7.72
N PHE A 212 -24.53 2.66 -8.88
CA PHE A 212 -23.17 3.17 -9.10
C PHE A 212 -23.24 4.38 -10.05
N PRO A 213 -22.57 5.49 -9.73
CA PRO A 213 -21.63 5.66 -8.62
C PRO A 213 -22.28 6.10 -7.29
N ASP A 214 -23.55 6.47 -7.25
CA ASP A 214 -24.06 7.31 -6.16
C ASP A 214 -24.36 6.56 -4.86
N LYS A 215 -25.24 5.57 -4.90
CA LYS A 215 -25.59 4.78 -3.71
C LYS A 215 -24.42 3.92 -3.23
N ALA A 216 -23.57 3.46 -4.15
CA ALA A 216 -22.44 2.59 -3.83
C ALA A 216 -21.30 3.35 -3.14
N LEU A 217 -21.04 4.61 -3.51
CA LEU A 217 -19.87 5.34 -3.02
C LEU A 217 -20.20 6.15 -1.77
N GLY A 218 -20.24 5.44 -0.65
CA GLY A 218 -20.28 5.98 0.70
C GLY A 218 -19.12 5.48 1.56
N HIS A 219 -19.14 5.86 2.84
CA HIS A 219 -18.20 5.38 3.86
C HIS A 219 -18.16 3.86 3.93
N GLY A 220 -19.31 3.18 3.85
CA GLY A 220 -19.35 1.72 3.87
C GLY A 220 -18.49 1.08 2.78
N CYS A 221 -18.53 1.61 1.56
CA CYS A 221 -17.70 1.11 0.46
C CYS A 221 -16.22 1.46 0.65
N ALA A 222 -15.91 2.65 1.16
CA ALA A 222 -14.53 3.08 1.46
C ALA A 222 -13.89 2.20 2.57
N ASP A 223 -14.59 1.98 3.68
CA ASP A 223 -14.16 1.11 4.78
C ASP A 223 -14.00 -0.35 4.32
N TRP A 224 -14.98 -0.86 3.56
CA TRP A 224 -14.90 -2.20 2.98
C TRP A 224 -13.69 -2.36 2.06
N ALA A 225 -13.40 -1.37 1.21
CA ALA A 225 -12.23 -1.40 0.32
C ALA A 225 -10.91 -1.46 1.11
N TRP A 226 -10.76 -0.59 2.09
CA TRP A 226 -9.59 -0.56 2.97
C TRP A 226 -9.39 -1.89 3.71
N ARG A 227 -10.44 -2.39 4.37
CA ARG A 227 -10.37 -3.66 5.13
C ARG A 227 -10.08 -4.85 4.23
N SER A 228 -10.71 -4.94 3.06
CA SER A 228 -10.52 -6.05 2.13
C SER A 228 -9.09 -6.09 1.61
N CYS A 229 -8.53 -4.94 1.21
CA CYS A 229 -7.14 -4.84 0.79
C CYS A 229 -6.18 -5.20 1.94
N LYS A 230 -6.41 -4.67 3.14
CA LYS A 230 -5.59 -5.00 4.32
C LYS A 230 -5.64 -6.49 4.63
N GLN A 231 -6.83 -7.09 4.64
CA GLN A 231 -7.02 -8.51 4.93
C GLN A 231 -6.29 -9.39 3.91
N LEU A 232 -6.38 -9.09 2.61
CA LEU A 232 -5.66 -9.87 1.59
C LEU A 232 -4.14 -9.74 1.77
N ALA A 233 -3.64 -8.53 2.02
CA ALA A 233 -2.23 -8.31 2.30
C ALA A 233 -1.77 -9.07 3.55
N ASP A 234 -2.63 -9.11 4.57
CA ASP A 234 -2.36 -9.81 5.81
C ASP A 234 -2.27 -11.33 5.57
N GLU A 235 -3.29 -11.92 4.95
CA GLU A 235 -3.32 -13.36 4.62
C GLU A 235 -2.13 -13.77 3.73
N PHE A 236 -1.76 -12.93 2.76
CA PHE A 236 -0.58 -13.15 1.92
C PHE A 236 0.72 -13.11 2.73
N SER A 237 0.86 -12.13 3.63
CA SER A 237 2.05 -12.00 4.47
C SER A 237 2.19 -13.15 5.45
N ASP A 238 1.06 -13.60 6.02
CA ASP A 238 0.99 -14.74 6.94
C ASP A 238 1.35 -16.05 6.22
N ALA A 239 0.86 -16.26 5.01
CA ALA A 239 1.21 -17.43 4.19
C ALA A 239 2.73 -17.50 3.91
N LEU A 240 3.37 -16.35 3.70
CA LEU A 240 4.81 -16.23 3.48
C LEU A 240 5.65 -16.21 4.76
N GLY A 241 5.02 -16.08 5.93
CA GLY A 241 5.72 -15.94 7.21
C GLY A 241 6.53 -14.65 7.34
N ILE A 242 6.12 -13.57 6.66
CA ILE A 242 6.82 -12.27 6.65
C ILE A 242 6.11 -11.21 7.49
N MET A 243 6.85 -10.18 7.93
CA MET A 243 6.32 -9.04 8.70
C MET A 243 6.59 -7.68 8.02
N PRO A 244 5.82 -7.31 6.98
CA PRO A 244 6.08 -6.10 6.20
C PRO A 244 6.01 -4.81 7.01
N ASN A 245 6.57 -3.72 6.46
CA ASN A 245 6.63 -2.42 7.12
C ASN A 245 5.26 -1.89 7.56
N TYR A 246 4.21 -2.09 6.75
CA TYR A 246 2.86 -1.60 7.07
C TYR A 246 2.28 -2.22 8.34
N ARG A 247 2.67 -3.44 8.71
CA ARG A 247 2.23 -4.08 9.97
C ARG A 247 2.97 -3.52 11.17
N ARG A 248 4.25 -3.16 10.99
CA ARG A 248 5.09 -2.54 12.03
C ARG A 248 4.63 -1.12 12.36
N ALA A 249 4.17 -0.38 11.35
CA ALA A 249 3.70 0.99 11.50
C ALA A 249 2.37 1.13 12.29
N VAL A 250 1.58 0.07 12.41
CA VAL A 250 0.25 0.09 13.07
C VAL A 250 0.37 -0.10 14.61
N LEU A 251 1.57 -0.27 15.15
CA LEU A 251 1.80 -0.43 16.60
C LEU A 251 1.98 0.90 17.33
N SER A 252 0.94 1.75 17.34
CA SER A 252 0.73 2.77 18.39
C SER A 252 -0.75 3.21 18.41
N PRO A 253 -1.59 2.64 19.30
CA PRO A 253 -2.93 3.16 19.56
C PRO A 253 -2.93 4.61 20.08
N GLU A 254 -1.80 5.08 20.63
CA GLU A 254 -1.64 6.41 21.22
C GLU A 254 -1.56 7.54 20.19
N SER A 255 -1.24 7.25 18.92
CA SER A 255 -1.21 8.27 17.85
C SER A 255 -2.58 8.56 17.23
N LEU A 256 -3.62 7.83 17.66
CA LEU A 256 -4.99 7.95 17.16
C LEU A 256 -5.96 8.62 18.15
N SER A 257 -5.46 9.12 19.30
CA SER A 257 -6.26 9.96 20.20
C SER A 257 -6.40 11.39 19.64
N PRO A 258 -7.62 11.89 19.36
CA PRO A 258 -7.83 13.26 18.95
C PRO A 258 -7.83 14.16 20.19
N ASP A 259 -6.67 14.35 20.81
CA ASP A 259 -6.52 15.37 21.86
C ASP A 259 -5.58 16.50 21.38
N ALA A 260 -5.95 17.07 20.23
CA ALA A 260 -5.38 18.32 19.71
C ALA A 260 -6.02 19.55 20.37
N SER A 261 -6.31 19.48 21.66
CA SER A 261 -6.85 20.60 22.45
C SER A 261 -5.83 21.23 23.41
N ARG A 262 -4.57 20.77 23.39
CA ARG A 262 -3.48 21.37 24.15
C ARG A 262 -2.26 21.51 23.25
N LEU A 263 -2.07 22.70 22.71
CA LEU A 263 -0.78 23.34 22.45
C LEU A 263 -1.03 24.61 21.61
N LEU A 264 -1.43 25.69 22.29
CA LEU A 264 -0.98 27.03 21.95
C LEU A 264 -0.56 27.70 23.26
N PRO A 265 0.63 28.33 23.34
CA PRO A 265 0.93 29.29 24.39
C PRO A 265 0.05 30.55 24.26
#